data_AF-A0A3S0VB39-F1
#
_entry.id   AF-A0A3S0VB39-F1
#
_cell.length_a   1.000
_cell.length_b   1.000
_cell.length_c   1.000
_cell.angle_alpha   90.00
_cell.angle_beta   90.00
_cell.angle_gamma   90.00
#
_symmetry.space_group_name_H-M   'P 1'
#
loop_
_entity.id
_entity.type
_entity.pdbx_description
1 polymer ?
#
loop_
_entity_poly.entity_id
_entity_poly.type
_entity_poly.pdbx_seq_one_letter_code
_entity_poly.pdbx_strand_id
1 'polypeptide(L)' 'MRSSRFEPWPLNEQTATVLGLPAAALTPTAQLVANGRNWLWFDPEAEVAIWQGPDAQHGFPARSLAEALACVEQHAVG' A
#
# COMPACT_ATOMS: atom_id res chain seq x y z
N MET A 1 -12.92 17.31 9.96
CA MET A 1 -11.65 16.58 9.80
C MET A 1 -11.84 15.65 8.61
N ARG A 2 -11.23 15.94 7.46
CA ARG A 2 -11.41 15.11 6.26
C ARG A 2 -10.66 13.80 6.49
N SER A 3 -11.39 12.73 6.69
CA SER A 3 -10.85 11.38 6.67
C SER A 3 -10.22 11.16 5.29
N SER A 4 -8.90 11.21 5.19
CA SER A 4 -8.18 10.78 3.99
C SER A 4 -8.32 9.26 3.92
N ARG A 5 -9.47 8.78 3.43
CA ARG A 5 -9.70 7.36 3.22
C ARG A 5 -8.79 6.89 2.10
N PHE A 6 -8.22 5.70 2.28
CA PHE A 6 -7.54 5.01 1.20
C PHE A 6 -8.55 4.58 0.15
N GLU A 7 -8.29 4.93 -1.10
CA GLU A 7 -9.10 4.57 -2.25
C GLU A 7 -8.30 3.68 -3.21
N PRO A 8 -8.95 2.73 -3.90
CA PRO A 8 -8.29 1.93 -4.93
C PRO A 8 -7.62 2.81 -5.98
N TRP A 9 -6.38 2.45 -6.31
CA TRP A 9 -5.60 3.11 -7.34
C TRP A 9 -5.12 2.09 -8.38
N PRO A 10 -5.02 2.46 -9.67
CA PRO A 10 -4.49 1.56 -10.69
C PRO A 10 -3.09 1.06 -10.31
N LEU A 11 -2.92 -0.26 -10.29
CA LEU A 11 -1.63 -0.94 -10.19
C LEU A 11 -1.20 -1.38 -11.59
N ASN A 12 -0.21 -0.70 -12.14
CA ASN A 12 0.33 -0.92 -13.49
C ASN A 12 1.83 -0.61 -13.51
N GLU A 13 2.50 -0.87 -14.63
CA GLU A 13 3.95 -0.64 -14.77
C GLU A 13 4.37 0.78 -14.41
N GLN A 14 3.57 1.77 -14.81
CA GLN A 14 3.86 3.16 -14.53
C GLN A 14 3.82 3.47 -13.02
N THR A 15 2.77 3.02 -12.32
CA THR A 15 2.63 3.24 -10.88
C THR A 15 3.66 2.43 -10.09
N ALA A 16 3.95 1.19 -10.48
CA ALA A 16 5.03 0.41 -9.88
C ALA A 16 6.39 1.12 -10.02
N THR A 17 6.68 1.69 -11.19
CA THR A 17 7.93 2.44 -11.41
C THR A 17 8.03 3.67 -10.49
N VAL A 18 6.95 4.46 -10.38
CA VAL A 18 6.91 5.64 -9.52
C VAL A 18 7.09 5.27 -8.04
N LEU A 19 6.50 4.16 -7.62
CA LEU A 19 6.56 3.68 -6.24
C LEU A 19 7.79 2.81 -5.94
N GLY A 20 8.66 2.56 -6.92
CA GLY A 20 9.83 1.68 -6.77
C GLY A 20 9.48 0.22 -6.48
N LEU A 21 8.28 -0.22 -6.86
CA LEU A 21 7.85 -1.61 -6.73
C LEU A 21 8.52 -2.46 -7.83
N PRO A 22 8.99 -3.69 -7.50
CA PRO A 22 9.53 -4.58 -8.51
C PRO A 22 8.43 -5.04 -9.48
N ALA A 23 8.78 -5.41 -10.72
CA ALA A 23 7.81 -5.92 -11.69
C ALA A 23 7.02 -7.14 -11.18
N ALA A 24 7.63 -7.96 -10.30
CA ALA A 24 6.97 -9.07 -9.64
C ALA A 24 5.81 -8.67 -8.70
N ALA A 25 5.73 -7.40 -8.30
CA ALA A 25 4.63 -6.87 -7.50
C ALA A 25 3.36 -6.59 -8.31
N LEU A 26 3.42 -6.66 -9.65
CA LEU A 26 2.28 -6.52 -10.55
C LEU A 26 1.57 -7.87 -10.73
N THR A 27 1.00 -8.39 -9.64
CA THR A 27 0.20 -9.62 -9.70
C THR A 27 -1.28 -9.28 -9.97
N PRO A 28 -2.07 -10.22 -10.55
CA PRO A 28 -3.51 -10.00 -10.76
C PRO A 28 -4.31 -9.80 -9.48
N THR A 29 -3.77 -10.24 -8.33
CA THR A 29 -4.42 -10.23 -7.02
C THR A 29 -3.93 -9.10 -6.12
N ALA A 30 -2.79 -8.48 -6.44
CA ALA A 30 -2.27 -7.34 -5.71
C ALA A 30 -3.19 -6.13 -5.82
N GLN A 31 -3.27 -5.39 -4.73
CA GLN A 31 -4.09 -4.21 -4.57
C GLN A 31 -3.21 -3.02 -4.24
N LEU A 32 -3.50 -1.88 -4.87
CA LEU A 32 -2.89 -0.59 -4.55
C LEU A 32 -3.99 0.35 -4.08
N VAL A 33 -3.79 0.97 -2.92
CA VAL A 33 -4.69 1.99 -2.39
C VAL A 33 -3.91 3.23 -1.96
N ALA A 34 -4.52 4.41 -2.05
CA ALA A 34 -3.85 5.68 -1.76
C ALA A 34 -4.79 6.68 -1.06
N ASN A 35 -4.25 7.56 -0.22
CA ASN A 35 -5.03 8.58 0.47
C ASN A 35 -4.49 10.02 0.30
N GLY A 36 -4.01 10.35 -0.89
CA GLY A 36 -3.46 11.67 -1.25
C GLY A 36 -2.12 12.02 -0.56
N ARG A 37 -1.78 11.36 0.54
CA ARG A 37 -0.51 11.50 1.28
C ARG A 37 0.30 10.21 1.29
N ASN A 38 -0.35 9.06 1.40
CA ASN A 38 0.28 7.77 1.52
C ASN A 38 -0.24 6.80 0.47
N TRP A 39 0.55 5.77 0.22
CA TRP A 39 0.24 4.65 -0.65
C TRP A 39 0.42 3.34 0.12
N LEU A 40 -0.40 2.35 -0.17
CA LEU A 40 -0.32 1.01 0.39
C LEU A 40 -0.52 0.01 -0.75
N TRP A 41 0.53 -0.75 -1.03
CA TRP A 41 0.47 -1.93 -1.88
C TRP A 41 0.30 -3.17 -0.99
N PHE A 42 -0.53 -4.11 -1.41
CA PHE A 42 -0.80 -5.35 -0.69
C PHE A 42 -0.97 -6.51 -1.66
N ASP A 43 -0.27 -7.62 -1.42
CA ASP A 43 -0.46 -8.88 -2.14
C ASP A 43 -1.02 -9.96 -1.19
N PRO A 44 -2.26 -10.42 -1.43
CA PRO A 44 -2.87 -11.46 -0.61
C PRO A 44 -2.25 -12.85 -0.80
N GLU A 45 -1.61 -13.15 -1.93
CA GLU A 45 -0.98 -14.46 -2.14
C GLU A 45 0.34 -14.58 -1.37
N ALA A 46 1.07 -13.46 -1.28
CA ALA A 46 2.31 -13.37 -0.52
C ALA A 46 2.11 -13.06 0.96
N GLU A 47 0.90 -12.63 1.37
CA GLU A 47 0.60 -12.08 2.70
C GLU A 47 1.54 -10.92 3.11
N VAL A 48 1.86 -10.05 2.16
CA VAL A 48 2.79 -8.92 2.35
C VAL A 48 2.16 -7.61 1.92
N ALA A 49 2.43 -6.57 2.70
CA ALA A 49 2.09 -5.20 2.38
C ALA A 49 3.34 -4.31 2.36
N ILE A 50 3.31 -3.29 1.52
CA ILE A 50 4.31 -2.23 1.43
C ILE A 50 3.57 -0.90 1.58
N TRP A 51 3.84 -0.22 2.69
CA TRP A 51 3.39 1.15 2.91
C TRP A 51 4.48 2.13 2.49
N GLN A 52 4.07 3.18 1.78
CA GLN A 52 4.93 4.32 1.46
C GLN A 52 4.27 5.59 1.99
N GLY A 53 4.85 6.13 3.05
CA GLY A 53 4.55 7.46 3.58
C GLY A 53 5.43 8.54 2.94
N PRO A 54 5.25 9.82 3.34
CA PRO A 54 6.05 10.93 2.80
C PRO A 54 7.55 10.80 3.11
N ASP A 55 7.91 10.17 4.22
CA ASP A 55 9.29 10.16 4.72
C ASP A 55 9.98 8.79 4.59
N ALA A 56 9.22 7.71 4.39
CA ALA A 56 9.77 6.36 4.36
C ALA A 56 8.87 5.32 3.68
N GLN A 57 9.48 4.21 3.27
CA GLN A 57 8.83 3.01 2.77
C GLN A 57 9.09 1.85 3.75
N HIS A 58 8.04 1.11 4.08
CA HIS A 58 8.09 0.00 5.03
C HIS A 58 7.31 -1.20 4.50
N GLY A 59 7.98 -2.35 4.41
CA GLY A 59 7.35 -3.64 4.15
C GLY A 59 7.01 -4.36 5.45
N PHE A 60 5.83 -4.99 5.51
CA PHE A 60 5.39 -5.76 6.67
C PHE A 60 4.41 -6.87 6.26
N PRO A 61 4.29 -7.96 7.05
CA PRO A 61 3.32 -9.01 6.78
C PRO A 61 1.90 -8.53 7.07
N ALA A 62 0.94 -8.93 6.24
CA ALA A 62 -0.48 -8.68 6.44
C ALA A 62 -1.30 -9.78 5.75
N ARG A 63 -2.38 -10.24 6.38
CA ARG A 63 -3.22 -11.31 5.81
C ARG A 63 -4.41 -10.77 5.03
N SER A 64 -4.70 -9.48 5.19
CA SER A 64 -5.78 -8.79 4.47
C SER A 64 -5.46 -7.32 4.27
N LEU A 65 -6.11 -6.71 3.28
CA LEU A 65 -6.00 -5.26 3.06
C LEU A 65 -6.49 -4.44 4.26
N ALA A 66 -7.54 -4.92 4.95
CA ALA A 66 -8.07 -4.24 6.14
C ALA A 66 -7.06 -4.24 7.30
N GLU A 67 -6.37 -5.35 7.52
CA GLU A 67 -5.28 -5.45 8.49
C GLU A 67 -4.10 -4.54 8.11
N ALA A 68 -3.72 -4.53 6.83
CA ALA A 68 -2.65 -3.68 6.34
C ALA A 68 -2.96 -2.20 6.54
N LEU A 69 -4.20 -1.78 6.25
CA LEU A 69 -4.67 -0.41 6.49
C LEU A 69 -4.64 -0.04 7.98
N ALA A 70 -5.13 -0.93 8.85
CA ALA A 70 -5.10 -0.70 10.30
C ALA A 70 -3.67 -0.52 10.83
N CYS A 71 -2.70 -1.28 10.30
CA CYS A 71 -1.29 -1.15 10.63
C CYS A 71 -0.73 0.24 10.24
N VAL A 72 -1.06 0.71 9.03
CA VAL A 72 -0.64 2.04 8.56
C VAL A 72 -1.25 3.15 9.39
N GLU A 73 -2.53 3.05 9.75
CA GLU A 73 -3.20 4.04 10.60
C GLU A 73 -2.56 4.14 12.00
N GLN A 74 -2.09 3.03 12.56
CA GLN A 74 -1.37 3.04 13.83
C GLN A 74 0.02 3.69 13.71
N HIS A 75 0.74 3.46 12.60
CA HIS A 75 2.07 4.04 12.38
C HIS A 75 2.03 5.53 12.01
N ALA A 76 0.97 6.00 11.34
CA ALA A 76 0.83 7.40 10.93
C ALA A 76 0.47 8.37 12.09
N VAL A 77 0.13 7.83 13.27
CA VAL A 77 -0.23 8.59 14.48
C VAL A 77 0.93 8.67 15.49
N GLY A 78 2.05 8.00 15.19
CA GLY A 78 3.29 8.02 15.99
C GLY A 78 4.15 9.27 15.78
#